data_AF-A0A9E5M105-F1
#
_entry.id   AF-A0A9E5M105-F1
#
_cell.length_a   1.000
_cell.length_b   1.000
_cell.length_c   1.000
_cell.angle_alpha   90.00
_cell.angle_beta   90.00
_cell.angle_gamma   90.00
#
_symmetry.space_group_name_H-M   'P 1'
#
loop_
_entity.id
_entity.type
_entity.pdbx_description
1 polymer ?
#
loop_
_entity_poly.entity_id
_entity_poly.type
_entity_poly.pdbx_seq_one_letter_code
_entity_poly.pdbx_strand_id
1 'polypeptide(L)'
;MKETLPVFKVSETTKLAEIIKSFENSNTDLILIDDNSVIADPHLELLFDYPRSASAALVAAFKDGDTLVRQNRIASASSAIHRVTVGNRKFAGALRLSQKQREAIVAALSGAANSGAKGNAIDLALVALVRAAIQVDAADIWSAPFTRSADNVERERVKAEIASMNMAAVRLKMANRANDGFFSVFVLRKFSKLLTWLAVRIKATPNQVTLLSFAIGLYSAYLFSRATFLATLVAATLLQVSIIVDCVDGELARYTRQFSKLGAWLDAVTDRV
;
A
#
# COMPACT_ATOMS: atom_id res chain seq x y z
N MET A 1 -6.60 -19.75 -2.60
CA MET A 1 -5.72 -20.03 -1.45
C MET A 1 -5.00 -18.73 -1.12
N LYS A 2 -5.17 -18.15 0.08
CA LYS A 2 -4.41 -16.97 0.50
C LYS A 2 -2.98 -17.46 0.74
N GLU A 3 -2.08 -17.32 -0.24
CA GLU A 3 -0.67 -17.62 -0.02
C GLU A 3 -0.13 -16.59 0.97
N THR A 4 0.04 -17.02 2.22
CA THR A 4 0.72 -16.23 3.24
C THR A 4 2.18 -16.13 2.83
N LEU A 5 2.61 -14.94 2.41
CA LEU A 5 4.01 -14.69 2.09
C LEU A 5 4.89 -15.02 3.31
N PRO A 6 6.04 -15.69 3.11
CA PRO A 6 6.97 -15.97 4.19
C PRO A 6 7.46 -14.67 4.83
N VAL A 7 7.44 -14.65 6.16
CA VAL A 7 7.92 -13.53 6.98
C VAL A 7 9.22 -13.94 7.65
N PHE A 8 10.27 -13.15 7.43
CA PHE A 8 11.58 -13.29 8.04
C PHE A 8 11.79 -12.15 9.02
N LYS A 9 12.00 -12.49 10.29
CA LYS A 9 12.30 -11.53 11.34
C LYS A 9 13.78 -11.19 11.34
N VAL A 10 14.08 -9.89 11.31
CA VAL A 10 15.44 -9.37 11.30
C VAL A 10 15.76 -8.82 12.68
N SER A 11 16.76 -9.41 13.33
CA SER A 11 17.31 -8.95 14.59
C SER A 11 18.64 -8.22 14.35
N GLU A 12 19.21 -7.61 15.38
CA GLU A 12 20.50 -6.92 15.30
C GLU A 12 21.66 -7.86 14.92
N THR A 13 21.52 -9.17 15.17
CA THR A 13 22.54 -10.18 14.85
C THR A 13 22.38 -10.79 13.46
N THR A 14 21.23 -10.59 12.82
CA THR A 14 20.94 -11.14 11.50
C THR A 14 21.93 -10.61 10.48
N LYS A 15 22.50 -11.50 9.66
CA LYS A 15 23.38 -11.13 8.55
C LYS A 15 22.62 -11.11 7.22
N LEU A 16 23.09 -10.29 6.28
CA LEU A 16 22.55 -10.27 4.91
C LEU A 16 22.58 -11.66 4.24
N ALA A 17 23.60 -12.48 4.53
CA ALA A 17 23.71 -13.83 4.00
C ALA A 17 22.52 -14.75 4.38
N GLU A 18 21.95 -14.56 5.58
CA GLU A 18 20.77 -15.31 6.02
C GLU A 18 19.52 -14.90 5.25
N ILE A 19 19.37 -13.59 5.01
CA ILE A 19 18.28 -13.03 4.20
C ILE A 19 18.38 -13.55 2.76
N ILE A 20 19.57 -13.53 2.15
CA ILE A 20 19.81 -14.04 0.79
C ILE A 20 19.41 -15.51 0.72
N LYS A 21 19.90 -16.35 1.64
CA LYS A 21 19.58 -17.78 1.68
C LYS A 21 18.07 -18.02 1.84
N SER A 22 17.40 -17.26 2.71
CA SER A 22 15.94 -17.37 2.88
C SER A 22 15.18 -16.95 1.63
N PHE A 23 15.66 -15.93 0.91
CA PHE A 23 15.02 -15.42 -0.29
C PHE A 23 15.20 -16.36 -1.49
N GLU A 24 16.39 -16.94 -1.65
CA GLU A 24 16.69 -17.91 -2.71
C GLU A 24 15.96 -19.24 -2.55
N ASN A 25 15.72 -19.66 -1.31
CA ASN A 25 14.97 -20.89 -1.00
C ASN A 25 13.45 -20.73 -1.15
N SER A 26 12.95 -19.50 -1.26
CA SER A 26 11.53 -19.22 -1.43
C SER A 26 11.16 -19.10 -2.90
N ASN A 27 10.02 -19.68 -3.29
CA ASN A 27 9.41 -19.46 -4.60
C ASN A 27 8.42 -18.28 -4.61
N THR A 28 8.18 -17.69 -3.44
CA THR A 28 7.28 -16.54 -3.24
C THR A 28 8.05 -15.35 -2.67
N ASP A 29 7.46 -14.16 -2.76
CA ASP A 29 8.06 -12.94 -2.21
C ASP A 29 8.34 -13.07 -0.72
N LEU A 30 9.45 -12.49 -0.26
CA LEU A 30 9.87 -12.55 1.14
C LEU A 30 9.59 -11.22 1.84
N ILE A 31 8.95 -11.27 3.01
CA ILE A 31 8.73 -10.09 3.85
C ILE A 31 9.76 -10.07 4.97
N LEU A 32 10.55 -9.01 5.04
CA LEU A 32 11.47 -8.73 6.13
C LEU A 32 10.79 -7.79 7.12
N ILE A 33 10.82 -8.12 8.41
CA ILE A 33 10.31 -7.27 9.49
C ILE A 33 11.37 -7.18 10.57
N ASP A 34 11.74 -5.97 10.97
CA ASP A 34 12.64 -5.73 12.09
C ASP A 34 11.95 -6.07 13.43
N ASP A 35 12.63 -6.80 14.31
CA ASP A 35 12.12 -7.13 15.66
C ASP A 35 11.88 -5.88 16.52
N ASN A 36 12.59 -4.78 16.23
CA ASN A 36 12.41 -3.51 16.91
C ASN A 36 11.24 -2.70 16.35
N SER A 37 10.56 -3.17 15.30
CA SER A 37 9.41 -2.49 14.70
C SER A 37 8.08 -2.95 15.29
N VAL A 38 7.26 -1.98 15.66
CA VAL A 38 5.85 -2.14 16.01
C VAL A 38 5.02 -1.43 14.96
N ILE A 39 4.29 -2.22 14.18
CA ILE A 39 3.53 -1.76 13.02
C ILE A 39 2.13 -2.38 13.11
N ALA A 40 1.09 -1.59 12.85
CA ALA A 40 -0.28 -2.08 12.87
C ALA A 40 -0.57 -3.01 11.67
N ASP A 41 -1.42 -4.02 11.85
CA ASP A 41 -1.79 -4.95 10.77
C ASP A 41 -2.22 -4.25 9.47
N PRO A 42 -3.05 -3.18 9.49
CA PRO A 42 -3.44 -2.48 8.27
C PRO A 42 -2.27 -1.91 7.46
N HIS A 43 -1.16 -1.55 8.12
CA HIS A 43 0.06 -1.09 7.45
C HIS A 43 0.84 -2.25 6.86
N LEU A 44 1.01 -3.35 7.62
CA LEU A 44 1.68 -4.55 7.14
C LEU A 44 0.99 -5.12 5.91
N GLU A 45 -0.33 -5.08 5.86
CA GLU A 45 -1.17 -5.48 4.73
C GLU A 45 -0.77 -4.82 3.41
N LEU A 46 -0.25 -3.59 3.44
CA LEU A 46 0.25 -2.93 2.22
C LEU A 46 1.40 -3.71 1.57
N LEU A 47 2.19 -4.47 2.34
CA LEU A 47 3.24 -5.33 1.80
C LEU A 47 2.70 -6.69 1.34
N PHE A 48 1.70 -7.24 2.02
CA PHE A 48 1.11 -8.54 1.68
C PHE A 48 0.18 -8.48 0.47
N ASP A 49 -0.46 -7.35 0.25
CA ASP A 49 -1.52 -7.23 -0.76
C ASP A 49 -0.96 -7.05 -2.17
N TYR A 50 -1.60 -7.76 -3.11
CA TYR A 50 -1.33 -7.86 -4.55
C TYR A 50 -0.02 -8.53 -4.99
N PRO A 51 -0.02 -9.19 -6.18
CA PRO A 51 1.21 -9.45 -6.92
C PRO A 51 1.82 -8.12 -7.35
N ARG A 52 2.66 -7.55 -6.50
CA ARG A 52 3.48 -6.39 -6.89
C ARG A 52 4.45 -6.83 -7.98
N SER A 53 4.71 -5.94 -8.94
CA SER A 53 5.79 -6.15 -9.90
C SER A 53 7.15 -5.93 -9.25
N ALA A 54 7.22 -5.04 -8.26
CA ALA A 54 8.43 -4.59 -7.60
C ALA A 54 8.40 -4.82 -6.08
N SER A 55 9.59 -4.78 -5.48
CA SER A 55 9.81 -4.74 -4.04
C SER A 55 9.18 -3.49 -3.42
N ALA A 56 8.86 -3.51 -2.13
CA ALA A 56 8.19 -2.38 -1.48
C ALA A 56 8.60 -2.24 -0.01
N ALA A 57 8.72 -1.03 0.50
CA ALA A 57 9.08 -0.77 1.88
C ALA A 57 8.05 0.13 2.57
N LEU A 58 7.74 -0.16 3.84
CA LEU A 58 6.86 0.68 4.65
C LEU A 58 7.59 1.92 5.10
N VAL A 59 7.02 3.08 4.80
CA VAL A 59 7.60 4.38 5.13
C VAL A 59 6.52 5.32 5.65
N ALA A 60 6.90 6.24 6.53
CA ALA A 60 5.98 7.22 7.09
C ALA A 60 6.43 8.65 6.79
N ALA A 61 5.48 9.57 6.64
CA ALA A 61 5.77 10.99 6.50
C ALA A 61 6.56 11.52 7.71
N PHE A 62 7.81 11.93 7.47
CA PHE A 62 8.67 12.45 8.52
C PHE A 62 9.67 13.45 7.93
N LYS A 63 9.75 14.64 8.53
CA LYS A 63 10.73 15.66 8.10
C LYS A 63 12.12 15.24 8.56
N ASP A 64 13.10 15.32 7.67
CA ASP A 64 14.50 14.92 7.93
C ASP A 64 14.63 13.43 8.33
N GLY A 65 13.79 12.60 7.72
CA GLY A 65 13.79 11.16 7.94
C GLY A 65 14.99 10.45 7.28
N ASP A 66 15.01 9.12 7.41
CA ASP A 66 16.09 8.26 6.91
C ASP A 66 15.96 7.90 5.44
N THR A 67 14.84 8.21 4.78
CA THR A 67 14.53 7.83 3.40
C THR A 67 14.04 9.02 2.58
N LEU A 68 14.45 9.06 1.31
CA LEU A 68 13.97 10.01 0.32
C LEU A 68 13.04 9.27 -0.65
N VAL A 69 11.79 9.69 -0.70
CA VAL A 69 10.79 9.17 -1.63
C VAL A 69 10.49 10.20 -2.71
N ARG A 70 10.51 9.76 -3.97
CA ARG A 70 10.11 10.55 -5.15
C ARG A 70 9.17 9.71 -6.01
N GLN A 71 8.03 10.29 -6.43
CA GLN A 71 7.05 9.62 -7.29
C GLN A 71 6.69 8.20 -6.81
N ASN A 72 6.43 8.06 -5.51
CA ASN A 72 6.07 6.78 -4.87
C ASN A 72 7.16 5.68 -4.92
N ARG A 73 8.42 6.05 -5.17
CA ARG A 73 9.59 5.17 -5.13
C ARG A 73 10.63 5.67 -4.13
N ILE A 74 11.35 4.76 -3.49
CA ILE A 74 12.46 5.10 -2.60
C ILE A 74 13.70 5.40 -3.45
N ALA A 75 14.09 6.67 -3.46
CA ALA A 75 15.24 7.17 -4.23
C ALA A 75 16.55 7.14 -3.43
N SER A 76 16.47 7.19 -2.10
CA SER A 76 17.63 7.08 -1.22
C SER A 76 17.21 6.55 0.15
N ALA A 77 18.09 5.82 0.82
CA ALA A 77 17.88 5.27 2.15
C ALA A 77 19.15 5.40 2.99
N SER A 78 18.99 5.59 4.30
CA SER A 78 20.10 5.69 5.24
C SER A 78 20.43 4.32 5.84
N SER A 79 21.68 4.14 6.23
CA SER A 79 22.15 3.04 7.08
C SER A 79 23.14 3.60 8.11
N ALA A 80 23.70 2.73 8.95
CA ALA A 80 24.69 3.16 9.96
C ALA A 80 25.93 3.86 9.35
N ILE A 81 26.24 3.61 8.07
CA ILE A 81 27.41 4.15 7.37
C ILE A 81 27.07 5.23 6.34
N HIS A 82 25.80 5.45 6.04
CA HIS A 82 25.37 6.39 5.01
C HIS A 82 24.11 7.11 5.45
N ARG A 83 24.10 8.44 5.36
CA ARG A 83 22.96 9.26 5.69
C ARG A 83 22.44 9.98 4.45
N VAL A 84 21.13 9.97 4.28
CA VAL A 84 20.46 10.71 3.22
C VAL A 84 20.55 12.22 3.50
N THR A 85 20.91 13.00 2.48
CA THR A 85 21.07 14.46 2.60
C THR A 85 19.74 15.19 2.83
N VAL A 86 18.68 14.73 2.16
CA VAL A 86 17.33 15.28 2.27
C VAL A 86 16.34 14.12 2.37
N GLY A 87 15.93 13.77 3.59
CA GLY A 87 14.92 12.74 3.84
C GLY A 87 13.54 13.35 4.05
N ASN A 88 12.52 12.79 3.39
CA ASN A 88 11.12 13.20 3.53
C ASN A 88 10.21 12.10 4.12
N ARG A 89 10.81 10.95 4.42
CA ARG A 89 10.16 9.78 4.96
C ARG A 89 11.05 9.08 5.99
N LYS A 90 10.42 8.37 6.92
CA LYS A 90 11.06 7.48 7.89
C LYS A 90 10.70 6.02 7.58
N PHE A 91 11.69 5.15 7.50
CA PHE A 91 11.52 3.73 7.23
C PHE A 91 10.99 3.03 8.49
N ALA A 92 9.87 2.32 8.33
CA ALA A 92 9.19 1.67 9.44
C ALA A 92 9.80 0.31 9.83
N GLY A 93 10.78 -0.20 9.09
CA GLY A 93 11.43 -1.48 9.37
C GLY A 93 10.66 -2.70 8.82
N ALA A 94 9.92 -2.53 7.72
CA ALA A 94 9.35 -3.65 6.99
C ALA A 94 9.56 -3.49 5.49
N LEU A 95 10.07 -4.55 4.85
CA LEU A 95 10.49 -4.56 3.45
C LEU A 95 10.04 -5.86 2.76
N ARG A 96 9.37 -5.77 1.62
CA ARG A 96 9.05 -6.88 0.72
C ARG A 96 10.10 -7.00 -0.36
N LEU A 97 10.68 -8.18 -0.52
CA LEU A 97 11.53 -8.57 -1.64
C LEU A 97 10.71 -9.34 -2.68
N SER A 98 10.65 -8.82 -3.90
CA SER A 98 9.89 -9.41 -5.01
C SER A 98 10.69 -10.48 -5.75
N GLN A 99 10.13 -11.68 -5.92
CA GLN A 99 10.74 -12.74 -6.73
C GLN A 99 10.86 -12.37 -8.22
N LYS A 100 10.06 -11.41 -8.70
CA LYS A 100 10.20 -10.89 -10.08
C LYS A 100 11.51 -10.13 -10.30
N GLN A 101 12.13 -9.65 -9.22
CA GLN A 101 13.42 -8.95 -9.25
C GLN A 101 14.56 -9.81 -8.66
N ARG A 102 14.36 -11.14 -8.58
CA ARG A 102 15.23 -12.05 -7.83
C ARG A 102 16.71 -11.90 -8.15
N GLU A 103 17.09 -12.00 -9.43
CA GLU A 103 18.49 -11.96 -9.85
C GLU A 103 19.18 -10.65 -9.43
N ALA A 104 18.52 -9.52 -9.67
CA ALA A 104 19.04 -8.21 -9.29
C ALA A 104 19.15 -8.06 -7.76
N ILE A 105 18.15 -8.51 -7.02
CA ILE A 105 18.15 -8.45 -5.54
C ILE A 105 19.29 -9.30 -4.98
N VAL A 106 19.45 -10.55 -5.42
CA VAL A 106 20.51 -11.44 -4.95
C VAL A 106 21.89 -10.85 -5.25
N ALA A 107 22.10 -10.31 -6.45
CA ALA A 107 23.35 -9.65 -6.81
C ALA A 107 23.64 -8.41 -5.92
N ALA A 108 22.64 -7.56 -5.69
CA ALA A 108 22.77 -6.37 -4.86
C ALA A 108 23.06 -6.71 -3.39
N LEU A 109 22.32 -7.67 -2.82
CA LEU A 109 22.52 -8.10 -1.43
C LEU A 109 23.86 -8.82 -1.25
N SER A 110 24.30 -9.62 -2.22
CA SER A 110 25.61 -10.29 -2.18
C SER A 110 26.76 -9.28 -2.25
N GLY A 111 26.65 -8.26 -3.11
CA GLY A 111 27.61 -7.16 -3.17
C GLY A 111 27.68 -6.39 -1.85
N ALA A 112 26.53 -6.12 -1.22
CA ALA A 112 26.47 -5.49 0.09
C ALA A 112 27.07 -6.37 1.21
N ALA A 113 26.81 -7.67 1.19
CA ALA A 113 27.38 -8.62 2.14
C ALA A 113 28.92 -8.66 2.06
N ASN A 114 29.47 -8.65 0.84
CA ASN A 114 30.92 -8.66 0.60
C ASN A 114 31.61 -7.35 1.00
N SER A 115 30.89 -6.23 1.03
CA SER A 115 31.44 -4.93 1.45
C SER A 115 31.79 -4.85 2.94
N GLY A 116 31.32 -5.80 3.76
CA GLY A 116 31.55 -5.80 5.21
C GLY A 116 30.87 -4.64 5.95
N ALA A 117 29.88 -3.99 5.35
CA ALA A 117 29.15 -2.88 5.95
C ALA A 117 28.50 -3.29 7.28
N LYS A 118 28.74 -2.51 8.34
CA LYS A 118 28.13 -2.70 9.65
C LYS A 118 26.78 -1.97 9.72
N GLY A 119 25.80 -2.58 10.39
CA GLY A 119 24.47 -2.02 10.58
C GLY A 119 23.40 -3.11 10.60
N ASN A 120 22.16 -2.70 10.84
CA ASN A 120 21.02 -3.59 10.79
C ASN A 120 20.82 -4.12 9.35
N ALA A 121 20.65 -5.43 9.20
CA ALA A 121 20.58 -6.07 7.90
C ALA A 121 19.43 -5.56 7.03
N ILE A 122 18.29 -5.14 7.61
CA ILE A 122 17.16 -4.63 6.82
C ILE A 122 17.48 -3.25 6.20
N ASP A 123 18.22 -2.40 6.91
CA ASP A 123 18.63 -1.09 6.41
C ASP A 123 19.70 -1.25 5.32
N LEU A 124 20.64 -2.17 5.53
CA LEU A 124 21.65 -2.50 4.53
C LEU A 124 21.01 -3.10 3.28
N ALA A 125 19.98 -3.95 3.44
CA ALA A 125 19.23 -4.50 2.32
C ALA A 125 18.53 -3.38 1.53
N LEU A 126 17.82 -2.48 2.20
CA LEU A 126 17.16 -1.35 1.54
C LEU A 126 18.16 -0.45 0.79
N VAL A 127 19.29 -0.12 1.43
CA VAL A 127 20.35 0.68 0.80
C VAL A 127 20.95 -0.05 -0.41
N ALA A 128 21.17 -1.36 -0.33
CA ALA A 128 21.69 -2.16 -1.43
C ALA A 128 20.75 -2.13 -2.65
N LEU A 129 19.44 -2.31 -2.42
CA LEU A 129 18.43 -2.26 -3.49
C LEU A 129 18.42 -0.89 -4.18
N VAL A 130 18.40 0.18 -3.40
CA VAL A 130 18.34 1.56 -3.93
C VAL A 130 19.62 1.91 -4.66
N ARG A 131 20.80 1.52 -4.15
CA ARG A 131 22.10 1.75 -4.82
C ARG A 131 22.25 0.96 -6.11
N ALA A 132 21.66 -0.24 -6.18
CA ALA A 132 21.60 -1.05 -7.39
C ALA A 132 20.53 -0.58 -8.39
N ALA A 133 19.87 0.56 -8.12
CA ALA A 133 18.77 1.11 -8.92
C ALA A 133 17.59 0.14 -9.12
N ILE A 134 17.41 -0.81 -8.17
CA ILE A 134 16.27 -1.71 -8.16
C ILE A 134 15.06 -0.93 -7.68
N GLN A 135 13.95 -1.02 -8.43
CA GLN A 135 12.72 -0.34 -8.02
C GLN A 135 12.21 -0.88 -6.68
N VAL A 136 12.13 0.01 -5.69
CA VAL A 136 11.45 -0.22 -4.41
C VAL A 136 10.34 0.81 -4.25
N ASP A 137 9.10 0.35 -4.23
CA ASP A 137 7.94 1.22 -4.04
C ASP A 137 7.83 1.65 -2.58
N ALA A 138 7.50 2.93 -2.38
CA ALA A 138 7.19 3.47 -1.06
C ALA A 138 5.72 3.14 -0.72
N ALA A 139 5.52 2.35 0.34
CA ALA A 139 4.21 2.09 0.91
C ALA A 139 4.02 3.02 2.12
N ASP A 140 3.35 4.14 1.88
CA ASP A 140 3.10 5.16 2.90
C ASP A 140 2.14 4.65 3.99
N ILE A 141 2.60 4.63 5.24
CA ILE A 141 1.80 4.32 6.42
C ILE A 141 1.28 5.59 7.08
N TRP A 142 0.00 5.57 7.45
CA TRP A 142 -0.69 6.70 8.07
C TRP A 142 -1.91 6.21 8.88
N SER A 143 -2.51 7.09 9.68
CA SER A 143 -3.72 6.81 10.49
C SER A 143 -3.58 5.85 11.69
N ALA A 144 -2.43 5.24 11.92
CA ALA A 144 -2.13 4.48 13.14
C ALA A 144 -0.68 4.76 13.57
N PRO A 145 -0.37 4.69 14.87
CA PRO A 145 0.99 4.88 15.36
C PRO A 145 1.87 3.70 14.94
N PHE A 146 3.16 3.97 14.78
CA PHE A 146 4.19 2.96 14.56
C PHE A 146 5.44 3.41 15.30
N THR A 147 6.29 2.46 15.66
CA THR A 147 7.64 2.79 16.13
C THR A 147 8.63 1.74 15.64
N ARG A 148 9.89 2.16 15.57
CA ARG A 148 11.04 1.31 15.35
C ARG A 148 12.11 1.79 16.33
N SER A 149 12.25 1.08 17.45
CA SER A 149 13.07 1.52 18.58
C SER A 149 13.61 0.32 19.35
N ALA A 150 14.85 0.42 19.82
CA ALA A 150 15.44 -0.59 20.71
C ALA A 150 14.80 -0.55 22.12
N ASP A 151 14.21 0.59 22.51
CA ASP A 151 13.55 0.73 23.80
C ASP A 151 12.26 -0.11 23.86
N ASN A 152 12.23 -1.05 24.80
CA ASN A 152 11.08 -1.92 25.01
C ASN A 152 9.87 -1.13 25.56
N VAL A 153 10.10 -0.09 26.37
CA VAL A 153 9.01 0.71 26.95
C VAL A 153 8.25 1.44 25.85
N GLU A 154 8.98 2.04 24.90
CA GLU A 154 8.38 2.69 23.74
C GLU A 154 7.56 1.71 22.87
N ARG A 155 8.12 0.52 22.61
CA ARG A 155 7.44 -0.53 21.81
C ARG A 155 6.14 -0.99 22.48
N GLU A 156 6.16 -1.28 23.78
CA GLU A 156 4.97 -1.72 24.50
C GLU A 156 3.91 -0.62 24.59
N ARG A 157 4.32 0.65 24.76
CA ARG A 157 3.40 1.80 24.71
C ARG A 157 2.66 1.87 23.38
N VAL A 158 3.38 1.77 22.27
CA VAL A 158 2.77 1.84 20.93
C VAL A 158 1.89 0.63 20.66
N LYS A 159 2.28 -0.58 21.10
CA LYS A 159 1.42 -1.78 21.01
C LYS A 159 0.10 -1.58 21.75
N ALA A 160 0.13 -1.02 22.96
CA ALA A 160 -1.07 -0.73 23.73
C ALA A 160 -1.96 0.32 23.03
N GLU A 161 -1.36 1.36 22.45
CA GLU A 161 -2.08 2.36 21.67
C GLU A 161 -2.77 1.73 20.45
N ILE A 162 -2.05 0.92 19.66
CA ILE A 162 -2.61 0.15 18.55
C ILE A 162 -3.77 -0.73 19.03
N ALA A 163 -3.61 -1.46 20.13
CA ALA A 163 -4.65 -2.34 20.67
C ALA A 163 -5.94 -1.59 21.07
N SER A 164 -5.83 -0.30 21.45
CA SER A 164 -6.99 0.54 21.78
C SER A 164 -7.73 1.08 20.55
N MET A 165 -7.12 1.02 19.36
CA MET A 165 -7.70 1.56 18.13
C MET A 165 -8.62 0.56 17.42
N ASN A 166 -9.66 1.08 16.77
CA ASN A 166 -10.50 0.28 15.88
C ASN A 166 -9.79 0.05 14.53
N MET A 167 -9.17 -1.13 14.37
CA MET A 167 -8.45 -1.49 13.15
C MET A 167 -9.32 -1.48 11.89
N ALA A 168 -10.62 -1.78 11.98
CA ALA A 168 -11.52 -1.67 10.84
C ALA A 168 -11.66 -0.21 10.38
N ALA A 169 -11.76 0.73 11.32
CA ALA A 169 -11.79 2.15 10.99
C ALA A 169 -10.45 2.64 10.39
N VAL A 170 -9.31 2.13 10.87
CA VAL A 170 -7.99 2.42 10.30
C VAL A 170 -7.88 1.88 8.86
N ARG A 171 -8.28 0.63 8.61
CA ARG A 171 -8.34 0.04 7.26
C ARG A 171 -9.20 0.86 6.31
N LEU A 172 -10.39 1.28 6.76
CA LEU A 172 -11.30 2.10 5.96
C LEU A 172 -10.69 3.47 5.62
N LYS A 173 -10.01 4.11 6.59
CA LYS A 173 -9.29 5.35 6.31
C LYS A 173 -8.20 5.12 5.25
N MET A 174 -7.38 4.09 5.43
CA MET A 174 -6.28 3.76 4.51
C MET A 174 -6.73 3.38 3.09
N ALA A 175 -7.87 2.70 2.95
CA ALA A 175 -8.45 2.36 1.64
C ALA A 175 -8.76 3.59 0.79
N ASN A 176 -9.03 4.73 1.43
CA ASN A 176 -9.34 5.99 0.76
C ASN A 176 -8.05 6.73 0.42
N ARG A 177 -7.38 6.34 -0.67
CA ARG A 177 -6.16 7.01 -1.15
C ARG A 177 -6.47 8.46 -1.54
N ALA A 178 -5.60 9.39 -1.13
CA ALA A 178 -5.82 10.84 -1.17
C ALA A 178 -5.00 11.51 -2.27
N ASN A 179 -5.31 11.26 -3.54
CA ASN A 179 -4.54 11.88 -4.62
C ASN A 179 -5.37 12.46 -5.78
N ASP A 180 -6.63 12.80 -5.51
CA ASP A 180 -7.51 13.35 -6.54
C ASP A 180 -7.78 14.84 -6.33
N GLY A 181 -8.06 15.53 -7.44
CA GLY A 181 -8.31 16.97 -7.49
C GLY A 181 -9.44 17.46 -6.58
N PHE A 182 -9.53 18.78 -6.44
CA PHE A 182 -10.44 19.49 -5.53
C PHE A 182 -11.87 18.93 -5.47
N PHE A 183 -12.45 18.57 -6.62
CA PHE A 183 -13.82 18.03 -6.73
C PHE A 183 -13.98 16.65 -6.07
N SER A 184 -12.99 15.77 -6.21
CA SER A 184 -13.00 14.44 -5.60
C SER A 184 -12.94 14.51 -4.08
N VAL A 185 -12.12 15.42 -3.54
CA VAL A 185 -11.95 15.58 -2.10
C VAL A 185 -13.20 16.17 -1.43
N PHE A 186 -13.84 17.14 -2.07
CA PHE A 186 -14.92 17.91 -1.42
C PHE A 186 -16.31 17.29 -1.60
N VAL A 187 -16.59 16.72 -2.79
CA VAL A 187 -17.91 16.16 -3.13
C VAL A 187 -17.88 14.65 -3.05
N LEU A 188 -17.07 13.98 -3.90
CA LEU A 188 -17.07 12.52 -4.00
C LEU A 188 -16.76 11.85 -2.66
N ARG A 189 -15.77 12.35 -1.90
CA ARG A 189 -15.30 11.72 -0.67
C ARG A 189 -16.28 11.73 0.51
N LYS A 190 -17.17 12.72 0.59
CA LYS A 190 -18.18 12.75 1.66
C LYS A 190 -19.23 11.67 1.43
N PHE A 191 -19.62 11.50 0.16
CA PHE A 191 -20.58 10.48 -0.24
C PHE A 191 -19.95 9.08 -0.29
N SER A 192 -18.74 8.93 -0.85
CA SER A 192 -18.05 7.62 -0.95
C SER A 192 -17.87 6.99 0.42
N LYS A 193 -17.37 7.73 1.43
CA LYS A 193 -17.20 7.19 2.79
C LYS A 193 -18.50 6.64 3.39
N LEU A 194 -19.61 7.33 3.19
CA LEU A 194 -20.91 6.90 3.69
C LEU A 194 -21.39 5.64 2.94
N LEU A 195 -21.25 5.63 1.62
CA LEU A 195 -21.63 4.51 0.77
C LEU A 195 -20.73 3.28 1.03
N THR A 196 -19.41 3.45 1.15
CA THR A 196 -18.46 2.39 1.48
C THR A 196 -18.74 1.82 2.87
N TRP A 197 -19.01 2.67 3.87
CA TRP A 197 -19.43 2.19 5.20
C TRP A 197 -20.73 1.39 5.13
N LEU A 198 -21.72 1.85 4.36
CA LEU A 198 -22.98 1.13 4.16
C LEU A 198 -22.75 -0.20 3.43
N ALA A 199 -21.95 -0.21 2.36
CA ALA A 199 -21.60 -1.38 1.57
C ALA A 199 -20.89 -2.45 2.43
N VAL A 200 -19.96 -2.02 3.29
CA VAL A 200 -19.30 -2.88 4.28
C VAL A 200 -20.33 -3.45 5.26
N ARG A 201 -21.28 -2.65 5.74
CA ARG A 201 -22.32 -3.08 6.70
C ARG A 201 -23.26 -4.13 6.10
N ILE A 202 -23.62 -3.99 4.83
CA ILE A 202 -24.48 -4.95 4.10
C ILE A 202 -23.69 -6.13 3.50
N LYS A 203 -22.36 -6.19 3.70
CA LYS A 203 -21.47 -7.21 3.14
C LYS A 203 -21.55 -7.32 1.60
N ALA A 204 -21.73 -6.19 0.92
CA ALA A 204 -21.68 -6.16 -0.53
C ALA A 204 -20.29 -6.57 -1.02
N THR A 205 -20.22 -7.21 -2.20
CA THR A 205 -18.95 -7.52 -2.86
C THR A 205 -18.55 -6.39 -3.82
N PRO A 206 -17.25 -6.13 -4.04
CA PRO A 206 -16.82 -5.09 -4.97
C PRO A 206 -17.45 -5.22 -6.35
N ASN A 207 -17.49 -6.44 -6.89
CA ASN A 207 -18.09 -6.72 -8.20
C ASN A 207 -19.59 -6.36 -8.27
N GLN A 208 -20.34 -6.46 -7.17
CA GLN A 208 -21.75 -6.03 -7.14
C GLN A 208 -21.86 -4.50 -7.23
N VAL A 209 -20.94 -3.77 -6.59
CA VAL A 209 -20.90 -2.32 -6.64
C VAL A 209 -20.49 -1.85 -8.05
N THR A 210 -19.50 -2.49 -8.67
CA THR A 210 -19.11 -2.23 -10.07
C THR A 210 -20.26 -2.49 -11.05
N LEU A 211 -21.00 -3.59 -10.88
CA LEU A 211 -22.14 -3.88 -11.76
C LEU A 211 -23.26 -2.84 -11.58
N LEU A 212 -23.45 -2.35 -10.36
CA LEU A 212 -24.42 -1.30 -10.05
C LEU A 212 -24.00 0.04 -10.66
N SER A 213 -22.73 0.46 -10.52
CA SER A 213 -22.23 1.69 -11.17
C SER A 213 -22.43 1.60 -12.68
N PHE A 214 -22.01 0.49 -13.30
CA PHE A 214 -22.19 0.28 -14.74
C PHE A 214 -23.65 0.34 -15.19
N ALA A 215 -24.58 -0.28 -14.45
CA ALA A 215 -26.00 -0.23 -14.77
C ALA A 215 -26.58 1.19 -14.67
N ILE A 216 -26.17 1.97 -13.66
CA ILE A 216 -26.55 3.39 -13.52
C ILE A 216 -26.00 4.21 -14.69
N GLY A 217 -24.74 3.99 -15.08
CA GLY A 217 -24.11 4.62 -16.24
C GLY A 217 -24.85 4.34 -17.55
N LEU A 218 -25.21 3.08 -17.81
CA LEU A 218 -26.01 2.70 -18.99
C LEU A 218 -27.39 3.36 -19.00
N TYR A 219 -28.05 3.41 -17.84
CA TYR A 219 -29.36 4.07 -17.74
C TYR A 219 -29.27 5.58 -17.96
N SER A 220 -28.22 6.22 -17.47
CA SER A 220 -27.91 7.62 -17.78
C SER A 220 -27.73 7.84 -19.29
N ALA A 221 -26.94 7.00 -19.97
CA ALA A 221 -26.75 7.09 -21.42
C ALA A 221 -28.08 6.94 -22.20
N TYR A 222 -28.95 6.03 -21.75
CA TYR A 222 -30.30 5.90 -22.31
C TYR A 222 -31.12 7.18 -22.14
N LEU A 223 -31.07 7.82 -20.96
CA LEU A 223 -31.79 9.07 -20.74
C LEU A 223 -31.25 10.24 -21.57
N PHE A 224 -29.93 10.31 -21.80
CA PHE A 224 -29.35 11.27 -22.75
C PHE A 224 -29.90 11.10 -24.17
N SER A 225 -30.16 9.85 -24.60
CA SER A 225 -30.72 9.57 -25.94
C SER A 225 -32.14 10.11 -26.14
N ARG A 226 -32.87 10.43 -25.06
CA ARG A 226 -34.24 10.96 -25.12
C ARG A 226 -34.30 12.45 -25.51
N ALA A 227 -33.17 13.16 -25.50
CA ALA A 227 -33.02 14.55 -25.95
C ALA A 227 -34.04 15.57 -25.40
N THR A 228 -34.59 15.34 -24.20
CA THR A 228 -35.48 16.31 -23.50
C THR A 228 -34.73 16.95 -22.34
N PHE A 229 -35.04 18.21 -22.02
CA PHE A 229 -34.34 18.94 -20.95
C PHE A 229 -34.36 18.20 -19.60
N LEU A 230 -35.52 17.69 -19.20
CA LEU A 230 -35.66 16.92 -17.96
C LEU A 230 -34.89 15.60 -18.01
N ALA A 231 -34.94 14.88 -19.13
CA ALA A 231 -34.17 13.64 -19.26
C ALA A 231 -32.66 13.89 -19.20
N THR A 232 -32.17 14.96 -19.84
CA THR A 232 -30.77 15.37 -19.80
C THR A 232 -30.32 15.75 -18.38
N LEU A 233 -31.14 16.47 -17.62
CA LEU A 233 -30.83 16.83 -16.23
C LEU A 233 -30.75 15.59 -15.33
N VAL A 234 -31.71 14.67 -15.46
CA VAL A 234 -31.71 13.41 -14.70
C VAL A 234 -30.55 12.53 -15.11
N ALA A 235 -30.22 12.45 -16.41
CA ALA A 235 -29.08 11.72 -16.93
C ALA A 235 -27.76 12.25 -16.36
N ALA A 236 -27.53 13.56 -16.40
CA ALA A 236 -26.33 14.18 -15.83
C ALA A 236 -26.17 13.87 -14.33
N THR A 237 -27.28 13.90 -13.59
CA THR A 237 -27.28 13.56 -12.15
C THR A 237 -26.95 12.09 -11.93
N LEU A 238 -27.55 11.18 -12.70
CA LEU A 238 -27.28 9.74 -12.60
C LEU A 238 -25.86 9.38 -13.01
N LEU A 239 -25.31 10.03 -14.04
CA LEU A 239 -23.91 9.87 -14.42
C LEU A 239 -22.98 10.26 -13.27
N GLN A 240 -23.26 11.37 -12.60
CA GLN A 240 -22.49 11.79 -11.43
C GLN A 240 -22.58 10.77 -10.28
N VAL A 241 -23.76 10.18 -10.06
CA VAL A 241 -23.96 9.11 -9.07
C VAL A 241 -23.18 7.85 -9.46
N SER A 242 -23.20 7.47 -10.75
CA SER A 242 -22.44 6.32 -11.28
C SER A 242 -20.96 6.43 -10.92
N ILE A 243 -20.35 7.59 -11.17
CA ILE A 243 -18.93 7.85 -10.88
C ILE A 243 -18.64 7.75 -9.36
N ILE A 244 -19.56 8.24 -8.51
CA ILE A 244 -19.41 8.12 -7.05
C ILE A 244 -19.47 6.65 -6.61
N VAL A 245 -20.39 5.86 -7.15
CA VAL A 245 -20.53 4.43 -6.84
C VAL A 245 -19.32 3.63 -7.34
N ASP A 246 -18.77 4.00 -8.49
CA ASP A 246 -17.54 3.41 -9.02
C ASP A 246 -16.38 3.59 -8.05
N CYS A 247 -16.18 4.80 -7.53
CA CYS A 247 -15.15 5.03 -6.49
C CYS A 247 -15.32 4.14 -5.24
N VAL A 248 -16.56 3.81 -4.87
CA VAL A 248 -16.88 2.97 -3.71
C VAL A 248 -16.46 1.52 -3.95
N ASP A 249 -16.50 1.01 -5.18
CA ASP A 249 -16.08 -0.36 -5.48
C ASP A 249 -14.58 -0.55 -5.20
N GLY A 250 -13.76 0.44 -5.54
CA GLY A 250 -12.32 0.43 -5.36
C GLY A 250 -11.94 0.60 -3.90
N GLU A 251 -12.65 1.47 -3.17
CA GLU A 251 -12.52 1.59 -1.72
C GLU A 251 -12.92 0.27 -1.02
N LEU A 252 -14.01 -0.36 -1.45
CA LEU A 252 -14.49 -1.63 -0.90
C LEU A 252 -13.56 -2.80 -1.24
N ALA A 253 -13.01 -2.86 -2.45
CA ALA A 253 -12.01 -3.85 -2.85
C ALA A 253 -10.75 -3.74 -1.99
N ARG A 254 -10.29 -2.51 -1.72
CA ARG A 254 -9.17 -2.24 -0.80
C ARG A 254 -9.47 -2.63 0.63
N TYR A 255 -10.68 -2.34 1.10
CA TYR A 255 -11.11 -2.68 2.46
C TYR A 255 -11.28 -4.20 2.66
N THR A 256 -11.98 -4.87 1.74
CA THR A 256 -12.30 -6.30 1.81
C THR A 256 -11.16 -7.20 1.32
N ARG A 257 -10.15 -6.61 0.65
CA ARG A 257 -9.05 -7.30 -0.02
C ARG A 257 -9.51 -8.31 -1.07
N GLN A 258 -10.67 -8.05 -1.66
CA GLN A 258 -11.20 -8.82 -2.78
C GLN A 258 -10.89 -8.07 -4.07
N PHE A 259 -9.75 -8.42 -4.65
CA PHE A 259 -9.32 -7.86 -5.92
C PHE A 259 -9.48 -8.92 -7.00
N SER A 260 -10.28 -8.62 -8.01
CA SER A 260 -10.52 -9.52 -9.14
C SER A 260 -9.79 -9.00 -10.38
N LYS A 261 -9.26 -9.92 -11.21
CA LYS A 261 -8.69 -9.57 -12.53
C LYS A 261 -9.73 -8.86 -13.41
N LEU A 262 -10.99 -9.21 -13.23
CA LEU A 262 -12.13 -8.61 -13.92
C LEU A 262 -12.37 -7.16 -13.47
N GLY A 263 -12.27 -6.85 -12.18
CA GLY A 263 -12.36 -5.49 -11.66
C GLY A 263 -11.24 -4.60 -12.19
N ALA A 264 -10.00 -5.09 -12.17
CA ALA A 264 -8.86 -4.34 -12.73
C ALA A 264 -8.96 -4.15 -14.26
N TRP A 265 -9.61 -5.08 -14.98
CA TRP A 265 -9.87 -4.94 -16.42
C TRP A 265 -11.02 -3.97 -16.69
N LEU A 266 -12.11 -4.04 -15.92
CA LEU A 266 -13.24 -3.11 -16.05
C LEU A 266 -12.80 -1.67 -15.78
N ASP A 267 -12.10 -1.42 -14.66
CA ASP A 267 -11.52 -0.11 -14.30
C ASP A 267 -10.69 0.48 -15.45
N ALA A 268 -9.82 -0.34 -16.06
CA ALA A 268 -8.99 0.07 -17.19
C ALA A 268 -9.78 0.34 -18.50
N VAL A 269 -10.96 -0.25 -18.66
CA VAL A 269 -11.84 -0.04 -19.82
C VAL A 269 -12.73 1.18 -19.59
N THR A 270 -13.27 1.37 -18.37
CA THR A 270 -14.12 2.51 -18.01
C THR A 270 -13.34 3.81 -17.90
N ASP A 271 -12.06 3.78 -17.49
CA ASP A 271 -11.18 4.97 -17.47
C ASP A 271 -10.88 5.55 -18.88
N ARG A 272 -11.21 4.82 -19.95
CA ARG A 272 -10.88 5.18 -21.35
C ARG A 272 -12.07 5.61 -22.19
N VAL A 273 -13.30 5.53 -21.67
CA VAL A 273 -14.55 5.87 -22.38
C VAL A 273 -15.16 7.12 -21.78
#